data_AF-A0A2L2NI21-F1
#
_entry.id   AF-A0A2L2NI21-F1
#
_cell.length_a   1.000
_cell.length_b   1.000
_cell.length_c   1.000
_cell.angle_alpha   90.00
_cell.angle_beta   90.00
_cell.angle_gamma   90.00
#
_symmetry.space_group_name_H-M   'P 1'
#
loop_
_entity.id
_entity.type
_entity.pdbx_description
1 polymer ?
#
loop_
_entity_poly.entity_id
_entity_poly.type
_entity_poly.pdbx_seq_one_letter_code
_entity_poly.pdbx_strand_id
1 'polypeptide(L)'
;MDPISLIIAALGAGAIAASKDIAGTAVKDAYQGFKTLIKKKFEGDPVAQVLVDAKPEQIKQTEDLLKDSITKAGVDKDEEIIKAAQELLKQEKPEEFKAGKFNITGGVKGIVAEHISGGKIDQIIN
;
A
#
# COMPACT_ATOMS: atom_id res chain seq x y z
N MET A 1 -12.12 3.35 2.04
CA MET A 1 -11.59 2.16 2.74
C MET A 1 -11.04 2.56 4.11
N ASP A 2 -10.87 1.59 4.99
CA ASP A 2 -10.22 1.75 6.29
C ASP A 2 -8.67 1.84 6.14
N PRO A 3 -7.97 2.69 6.92
CA PRO A 3 -6.50 2.83 6.84
C PRO A 3 -5.77 1.50 7.06
N ILE A 4 -6.28 0.67 7.98
CA ILE A 4 -5.68 -0.62 8.33
C ILE A 4 -5.77 -1.57 7.14
N SER A 5 -6.94 -1.67 6.51
CA SER A 5 -7.11 -2.49 5.30
C SER A 5 -6.22 -2.02 4.15
N LEU A 6 -5.98 -0.71 4.02
CA LEU A 6 -5.04 -0.17 3.04
C LEU A 6 -3.59 -0.62 3.32
N ILE A 7 -3.15 -0.56 4.58
CA ILE A 7 -1.81 -1.01 4.99
C ILE A 7 -1.63 -2.50 4.70
N ILE A 8 -2.60 -3.34 5.06
CA ILE A 8 -2.53 -4.79 4.83
C ILE A 8 -2.52 -5.11 3.33
N ALA A 9 -3.34 -4.41 2.54
CA ALA A 9 -3.34 -4.54 1.09
C ALA A 9 -1.99 -4.11 0.49
N ALA A 10 -1.38 -3.04 0.99
CA ALA A 10 -0.07 -2.56 0.55
C ALA A 10 1.05 -3.53 0.92
N LEU A 11 1.01 -4.15 2.10
CA LEU A 11 1.96 -5.20 2.49
C LEU A 11 1.86 -6.41 1.55
N GLY A 12 0.65 -6.92 1.32
CA GLY A 12 0.43 -8.05 0.42
C GLY A 12 0.82 -7.72 -1.03
N ALA A 13 0.38 -6.57 -1.55
CA ALA A 13 0.71 -6.13 -2.90
C ALA A 13 2.20 -5.84 -3.05
N GLY A 14 2.81 -5.12 -2.10
CA GLY A 14 4.24 -4.79 -2.06
C GLY A 14 5.14 -6.02 -1.98
N ALA A 15 4.75 -7.03 -1.21
CA ALA A 15 5.47 -8.29 -1.16
C ALA A 15 5.46 -9.00 -2.53
N ILE A 16 4.31 -9.03 -3.20
CA ILE A 16 4.17 -9.59 -4.57
C ILE A 16 4.95 -8.76 -5.58
N ALA A 17 4.87 -7.44 -5.46
CA ALA A 17 5.56 -6.46 -6.31
C ALA A 17 7.06 -6.67 -6.28
N ALA A 18 7.65 -6.62 -5.08
CA ALA A 18 9.08 -6.72 -4.88
C ALA A 18 9.65 -8.08 -5.30
N SER A 19 8.81 -9.12 -5.30
CA SER A 19 9.18 -10.47 -5.78
C SER A 19 9.00 -10.67 -7.28
N LYS A 20 8.33 -9.76 -8.00
CA LYS A 20 8.33 -9.75 -9.46
C LYS A 20 9.65 -9.15 -9.98
N ASP A 21 10.29 -9.84 -10.92
CA ASP A 21 11.53 -9.37 -11.56
C ASP A 21 11.33 -8.07 -12.35
N ILE A 22 10.10 -7.84 -12.83
CA ILE A 22 9.67 -6.69 -13.63
C ILE A 22 9.39 -5.45 -12.78
N ALA A 23 9.41 -5.57 -11.45
CA ALA A 23 9.19 -4.42 -10.58
C ALA A 23 10.37 -3.44 -10.70
N GLY A 24 10.07 -2.24 -11.21
CA GLY A 24 11.05 -1.17 -11.33
C GLY A 24 11.65 -0.81 -9.97
N THR A 25 12.90 -0.32 -9.98
CA THR A 25 13.64 0.06 -8.77
C THR A 25 12.84 0.96 -7.84
N ALA A 26 12.00 1.84 -8.39
CA ALA A 26 11.11 2.72 -7.62
C ALA A 26 10.11 1.96 -6.73
N VAL A 27 9.54 0.85 -7.21
CA VAL A 27 8.57 0.05 -6.44
C VAL A 27 9.28 -0.68 -5.30
N LYS A 28 10.48 -1.20 -5.57
CA LYS A 28 11.32 -1.86 -4.55
C LYS A 28 11.73 -0.87 -3.47
N ASP A 29 12.15 0.34 -3.86
CA ASP A 29 12.53 1.41 -2.93
C ASP A 29 11.34 1.85 -2.06
N ALA A 30 10.18 2.11 -2.68
CA ALA A 30 8.94 2.44 -1.97
C ALA A 30 8.53 1.35 -0.98
N TYR A 31 8.62 0.07 -1.37
CA TYR A 31 8.31 -1.06 -0.49
C TYR A 31 9.31 -1.18 0.67
N GLN A 32 10.61 -0.99 0.42
CA GLN A 32 11.63 -1.02 1.47
C GLN A 32 11.43 0.13 2.48
N GLY A 33 11.16 1.35 2.00
CA GLY A 33 10.83 2.49 2.85
C GLY A 33 9.59 2.24 3.71
N PHE A 34 8.51 1.76 3.07
CA PHE A 34 7.28 1.38 3.77
C PHE A 34 7.51 0.30 4.84
N LYS A 35 8.24 -0.77 4.50
CA LYS A 35 8.62 -1.82 5.46
C LYS A 35 9.39 -1.27 6.65
N THR A 36 10.30 -0.33 6.40
CA THR A 36 11.14 0.26 7.44
C THR A 36 10.31 1.05 8.43
N LEU A 37 9.39 1.89 7.95
CA LEU A 37 8.47 2.66 8.81
C LEU A 37 7.58 1.74 9.64
N ILE A 38 7.03 0.69 9.01
CA ILE A 38 6.19 -0.29 9.69
C ILE A 38 6.98 -1.06 10.76
N LYS A 39 8.17 -1.55 10.45
CA LYS A 39 9.02 -2.26 11.41
C LYS A 39 9.33 -1.42 12.64
N LYS A 40 9.56 -0.11 12.43
CA LYS A 40 9.79 0.87 13.50
C LYS A 40 8.58 1.01 14.43
N LYS A 41 7.36 1.01 13.88
CA LYS A 41 6.14 1.00 14.69
C LYS A 41 5.90 -0.33 15.40
N PHE A 42 6.27 -1.44 14.76
CA PHE A 42 6.20 -2.77 15.34
C PHE A 42 7.41 -3.15 16.20
N GLU A 43 8.29 -2.21 16.59
CA GLU A 43 9.37 -2.52 17.54
C GLU A 43 8.86 -3.08 18.88
N GLY A 44 7.60 -2.79 19.24
CA GLY A 44 6.92 -3.37 20.41
C GLY A 44 6.11 -4.64 20.13
N ASP A 45 6.03 -5.11 18.87
CA ASP A 45 5.23 -6.27 18.47
C ASP A 45 6.05 -7.18 17.52
N PRO A 46 6.79 -8.17 18.06
CA PRO A 46 7.62 -9.06 17.26
C PRO A 46 6.79 -9.95 16.33
N VAL A 47 5.52 -10.23 16.66
CA VAL A 47 4.64 -11.02 15.79
C VAL A 47 4.33 -10.21 14.53
N ALA A 48 3.95 -8.95 14.69
CA ALA A 48 3.66 -8.06 13.56
C ALA A 48 4.88 -7.85 12.65
N GLN A 49 6.09 -7.75 13.21
CA GLN A 49 7.32 -7.68 12.42
C GLN A 49 7.51 -8.93 11.53
N VAL A 50 7.23 -10.12 12.06
CA VAL A 50 7.28 -11.36 11.27
C VAL A 50 6.20 -11.37 10.18
N LEU A 51 4.98 -10.91 10.50
CA LEU A 51 3.87 -10.86 9.53
C LEU A 51 4.14 -9.89 8.38
N VAL A 52 4.85 -8.79 8.63
CA VAL A 52 5.28 -7.82 7.61
C VAL A 52 6.31 -8.40 6.63
N ASP A 53 7.14 -9.34 7.10
CA ASP A 53 8.06 -10.10 6.25
C ASP A 53 7.44 -11.39 5.70
N ALA A 54 6.22 -11.73 6.10
CA ALA A 54 5.55 -12.95 5.68
C ALA A 54 5.07 -12.88 4.22
N LYS A 55 4.75 -14.05 3.68
CA LYS A 55 4.21 -14.16 2.33
C LYS A 55 2.82 -13.51 2.22
N PRO A 56 2.43 -13.01 1.04
CA PRO A 56 1.10 -12.43 0.81
C PRO A 56 -0.06 -13.35 1.20
N GLU A 57 0.09 -14.67 1.03
CA GLU A 57 -0.89 -15.66 1.50
C GLU A 57 -1.03 -15.65 3.03
N GLN A 58 0.08 -15.58 3.76
CA GLN A 58 0.08 -15.52 5.21
C GLN A 58 -0.48 -14.19 5.73
N ILE A 59 -0.14 -13.08 5.07
CA ILE A 59 -0.70 -11.75 5.37
C ILE A 59 -2.23 -11.78 5.28
N LYS A 60 -2.79 -12.40 4.24
CA LYS A 60 -4.25 -12.59 4.12
C LYS A 60 -4.83 -13.51 5.20
N GLN A 61 -4.16 -14.62 5.51
CA GLN A 61 -4.61 -15.53 6.56
C GLN A 61 -4.56 -14.90 7.96
N THR A 62 -3.67 -13.93 8.15
CA THR A 62 -3.45 -13.22 9.42
C THR A 62 -3.99 -11.79 9.38
N GLU A 63 -4.91 -11.48 8.46
CA GLU A 63 -5.44 -10.12 8.29
C GLU A 63 -6.09 -9.58 9.58
N ASP A 64 -6.85 -10.40 10.30
CA ASP A 64 -7.45 -10.03 11.59
C ASP A 64 -6.38 -9.76 12.68
N LEU A 65 -5.33 -10.59 12.73
CA LEU A 65 -4.21 -10.40 13.65
C LEU A 65 -3.41 -9.13 13.32
N LEU A 66 -3.13 -8.90 12.04
CA LEU A 66 -2.48 -7.69 11.56
C LEU A 66 -3.32 -6.46 11.89
N LYS A 67 -4.65 -6.54 11.75
CA LYS A 67 -5.56 -5.45 12.12
C LYS A 67 -5.38 -5.04 13.58
N ASP A 68 -5.37 -6.02 14.47
CA ASP A 68 -5.23 -5.80 15.89
C ASP A 68 -3.83 -5.23 16.23
N SER A 69 -2.76 -5.80 15.66
CA SER A 69 -1.39 -5.29 15.83
C SER A 69 -1.22 -3.87 15.27
N ILE A 70 -1.75 -3.57 14.08
CA ILE A 70 -1.70 -2.23 13.47
C ILE A 70 -2.37 -1.21 14.38
N THR A 71 -3.54 -1.54 14.92
CA THR A 71 -4.30 -0.67 15.83
C THR A 71 -3.56 -0.45 17.15
N LYS A 72 -2.99 -1.53 17.72
CA LYS A 72 -2.22 -1.47 18.97
C LYS A 72 -0.93 -0.66 18.81
N ALA A 73 -0.23 -0.82 17.70
CA ALA A 73 0.98 -0.08 17.38
C ALA A 73 0.71 1.36 16.89
N GLY A 74 -0.56 1.71 16.65
CA GLY A 74 -0.96 3.02 16.12
C GLY A 74 -0.43 3.28 14.71
N VAL A 75 -0.21 2.23 13.93
CA VAL A 75 0.27 2.31 12.54
C VAL A 75 -0.81 2.93 11.65
N ASP A 76 -2.09 2.71 11.97
CA ASP A 76 -3.26 3.31 11.31
C ASP A 76 -3.40 4.82 11.52
N LYS A 77 -2.66 5.37 12.49
CA LYS A 77 -2.64 6.81 12.80
C LYS A 77 -1.43 7.51 12.22
N ASP A 78 -0.50 6.76 11.64
CA ASP A 78 0.76 7.29 11.14
C ASP A 78 0.62 7.70 9.67
N GLU A 79 0.52 8.99 9.43
CA GLU A 79 0.27 9.53 8.09
C GLU A 79 1.39 9.21 7.10
N GLU A 80 2.64 9.09 7.57
CA GLU A 80 3.77 8.68 6.71
C GLU A 80 3.59 7.25 6.20
N ILE A 81 3.19 6.32 7.08
CA ILE A 81 2.94 4.93 6.71
C ILE A 81 1.75 4.82 5.75
N ILE A 82 0.68 5.55 6.05
CA ILE A 82 -0.52 5.57 5.20
C ILE A 82 -0.18 6.09 3.80
N LYS A 83 0.58 7.19 3.71
CA LYS A 83 1.03 7.72 2.42
C LYS A 83 1.92 6.75 1.66
N ALA A 84 2.91 6.15 2.33
CA ALA A 84 3.80 5.17 1.71
C ALA A 84 3.02 3.95 1.18
N ALA A 85 2.02 3.45 1.92
CA ALA A 85 1.13 2.40 1.45
C ALA A 85 0.34 2.82 0.21
N GLN A 86 -0.20 4.04 0.17
CA GLN A 86 -0.93 4.55 -0.97
C GLN A 86 -0.04 4.71 -2.21
N GLU A 87 1.17 5.25 -2.06
CA GLU A 87 2.11 5.41 -3.17
C GLU A 87 2.52 4.06 -3.76
N LEU A 88 2.81 3.09 -2.90
CA LEU A 88 3.13 1.73 -3.34
C LEU A 88 1.97 1.09 -4.11
N LEU A 89 0.74 1.19 -3.59
CA LEU A 89 -0.45 0.68 -4.26
C LEU A 89 -0.76 1.44 -5.56
N LYS A 90 -0.45 2.74 -5.64
CA LYS A 90 -0.60 3.54 -6.86
C LYS A 90 0.35 3.09 -7.94
N GLN A 91 1.58 2.71 -7.59
CA GLN A 91 2.56 2.18 -8.53
C GLN A 91 2.21 0.75 -8.98
N GLU A 92 1.79 -0.11 -8.05
CA GLU A 92 1.44 -1.50 -8.34
C GLU A 92 0.09 -1.67 -9.04
N LYS A 93 -0.90 -0.90 -8.61
CA LYS A 93 -2.29 -0.98 -9.07
C LYS A 93 -2.86 0.38 -9.43
N PRO A 94 -2.28 1.06 -10.44
CA PRO A 94 -2.70 2.40 -10.84
C PRO A 94 -4.17 2.44 -11.25
N GLU A 95 -4.72 1.37 -11.84
CA GLU A 95 -6.12 1.31 -12.27
C GLU A 95 -7.10 1.26 -11.10
N GLU A 96 -6.82 0.41 -10.10
CA GLU A 96 -7.65 0.32 -8.89
C GLU A 96 -7.56 1.59 -8.04
N PHE A 97 -6.38 2.24 -8.06
CA PHE A 97 -6.18 3.54 -7.43
C PHE A 97 -6.93 4.66 -8.13
N LYS A 98 -6.87 4.73 -9.47
CA LYS A 98 -7.63 5.69 -10.30
C LYS A 98 -9.14 5.51 -10.17
N ALA A 99 -9.61 4.27 -9.99
CA ALA A 99 -11.01 3.97 -9.70
C ALA A 99 -11.46 4.41 -8.29
N GLY A 100 -10.58 5.00 -7.48
CA GLY A 100 -10.91 5.50 -6.15
C GLY A 100 -11.11 4.40 -5.10
N LYS A 101 -10.77 3.14 -5.40
CA LYS A 101 -10.97 2.01 -4.48
C LYS A 101 -10.15 2.14 -3.19
N PHE A 102 -9.03 2.85 -3.25
CA PHE A 102 -8.14 3.08 -2.11
C PHE A 102 -8.34 4.46 -1.45
N ASN A 103 -9.43 5.16 -1.76
CA ASN A 103 -9.71 6.44 -1.12
C ASN A 103 -10.01 6.23 0.37
N ILE A 104 -9.17 6.78 1.24
CA ILE A 104 -9.29 6.67 2.69
C ILE A 104 -10.18 7.80 3.17
N THR A 105 -11.22 7.48 3.95
CA THR A 105 -12.25 8.46 4.34
C THR A 105 -11.77 9.42 5.44
N GLY A 106 -10.52 9.30 5.91
CA GLY A 106 -9.92 10.16 6.92
C GLY A 106 -8.57 10.74 6.46
N GLY A 107 -8.46 12.06 6.47
CA GLY A 107 -7.19 12.77 6.62
C GLY A 107 -6.41 13.16 5.37
N VAL A 108 -6.26 12.31 4.35
CA VAL A 108 -5.39 12.65 3.20
C VAL A 108 -6.22 13.10 2.00
N LYS A 109 -6.65 14.37 2.03
CA LYS A 109 -7.24 15.03 0.86
C LYS A 109 -6.14 15.22 -0.20
N GLY A 110 -6.12 14.33 -1.18
CA GLY A 110 -5.48 14.59 -2.46
C GLY A 110 -4.10 13.96 -2.62
N ILE A 111 -4.06 12.75 -3.16
CA ILE A 111 -3.21 12.50 -4.31
C ILE A 111 -4.14 12.39 -5.50
N VAL A 112 -4.57 13.54 -6.00
CA VAL A 112 -5.06 13.67 -7.37
C VAL A 112 -3.94 13.08 -8.23
N ALA A 113 -4.20 11.93 -8.83
CA ALA A 113 -3.32 11.37 -9.82
C ALA A 113 -3.44 12.22 -11.10
N GLU A 114 -3.02 13.47 -11.04
CA GLU A 114 -2.57 14.16 -12.25
C GLU A 114 -1.26 13.49 -12.65
N HIS A 115 -1.37 12.46 -13.50
CA HIS A 115 -0.85 12.59 -14.86
C HIS A 115 -1.28 11.41 -15.75
N ILE A 116 -1.91 11.81 -16.85
CA ILE A 116 -2.03 11.18 -18.18
C ILE A 116 -2.65 9.78 -18.24
N SER A 117 -3.99 9.76 -18.30
CA SER A 117 -4.64 8.88 -19.27
C SER A 117 -4.06 9.21 -20.64
N GLY A 118 -3.18 8.34 -21.17
CA GLY A 118 -2.91 8.26 -22.59
C GLY A 118 -4.17 7.80 -23.29
N GLY A 119 -5.19 8.67 -23.32
CA GLY A 119 -6.32 8.52 -24.21
C GLY A 119 -5.77 8.63 -25.61
N LYS A 120 -5.85 7.54 -26.38
CA LYS A 120 -5.87 7.64 -27.83
C LYS A 120 -7.01 8.60 -28.16
N ILE A 121 -6.65 9.82 -28.53
CA ILE A 121 -7.49 10.74 -29.29
C ILE A 121 -7.65 10.14 -30.68
N ASP A 122 -8.55 9.17 -30.80
CA ASP A 122 -9.06 8.73 -32.09
C ASP A 122 -10.10 9.77 -32.52
N GLN A 123 -9.62 10.86 -33.12
CA GLN A 123 -10.46 11.91 -33.66
C GLN A 123 -10.86 11.51 -35.09
N ILE A 124 -11.82 10.59 -35.21
CA ILE A 124 -12.57 10.39 -36.45
C ILE A 124 -13.78 11.32 -36.37
N ILE A 125 -13.69 12.47 -37.04
CA ILE A 125 -14.87 13.23 -37.44
C ILE A 125 -14.80 13.39 -38.95
N ASN A 126 -15.85 12.83 -39.54
CA ASN A 126 -16.23 12.72 -40.94
C ASN A 126 -16.28 14.07 -41.69
#